data_AF-A0A1J4ZV34-F1
#
_entry.id   AF-A0A1J4ZV34-F1
#
_cell.length_a   1.000
_cell.length_b   1.000
_cell.length_c   1.000
_cell.angle_alpha   90.00
_cell.angle_beta   90.00
_cell.angle_gamma   90.00
#
_symmetry.space_group_name_H-M   'P 1'
#
loop_
_entity.id
_entity.type
_entity.pdbx_description
1 polymer ?
#
loop_
_entity_poly.entity_id
_entity_poly.type
_entity_poly.pdbx_seq_one_letter_code
_entity_poly.pdbx_strand_id
1 'polypeptide(L)' 'MMMYMEARMGDVMVRKQIYLPRQQNQLVKRLAKQRGVSEAEVIRQALKREAEMSAPVVRDSKRALDEIIAFARS' A
#
# COMPACT_ATOMS: atom_id res chain seq x y z
N MET A 1 -34.66 -8.99 3.08
CA MET A 1 -34.25 -8.22 1.88
C MET A 1 -33.60 -6.87 2.20
N MET A 2 -33.19 -6.53 3.43
CA MET A 2 -32.47 -5.28 3.74
C MET A 2 -31.46 -5.53 4.88
N MET A 3 -30.47 -6.41 4.66
CA MET A 3 -29.39 -6.61 5.66
C MET A 3 -28.12 -7.29 5.09
N TYR A 4 -27.76 -7.06 3.82
CA TYR A 4 -26.50 -7.59 3.26
C TYR A 4 -25.82 -6.63 2.26
N MET A 5 -25.95 -5.31 2.47
CA MET A 5 -25.35 -4.31 1.57
C MET A 5 -24.39 -3.33 2.26
N GLU A 6 -23.87 -3.64 3.44
CA GLU A 6 -22.92 -2.75 4.14
C GLU A 6 -21.47 -3.27 4.19
N ALA A 7 -21.20 -4.51 3.74
CA ALA A 7 -19.88 -5.13 3.87
C ALA A 7 -19.13 -5.39 2.54
N ARG A 8 -19.57 -4.85 1.39
CA ARG A 8 -18.98 -5.18 0.07
C ARG A 8 -18.42 -4.00 -0.74
N MET A 9 -18.03 -2.92 -0.07
CA MET A 9 -17.22 -1.85 -0.68
C MET A 9 -15.82 -1.72 -0.04
N GLY A 10 -15.24 -2.84 0.37
CA GLY A 10 -13.84 -2.93 0.78
C GLY A 10 -13.16 -4.05 -0.01
N ASP A 11 -12.46 -3.66 -1.07
CA ASP A 11 -11.53 -4.49 -1.85
C ASP A 11 -12.13 -5.53 -2.82
N VAL A 12 -12.75 -5.02 -3.90
CA VAL A 12 -12.97 -5.83 -5.10
C VAL A 12 -11.60 -6.21 -5.68
N MET A 13 -11.21 -7.48 -5.53
CA MET A 13 -9.96 -8.00 -6.12
C MET A 13 -10.09 -8.09 -7.65
N VAL A 14 -9.17 -7.46 -8.36
CA VAL A 14 -9.08 -7.53 -9.83
C VAL A 14 -7.90 -8.42 -10.23
N ARG A 15 -8.14 -9.41 -11.11
CA ARG A 15 -7.07 -10.29 -11.62
C ARG A 15 -6.11 -9.49 -12.49
N LYS A 16 -4.82 -9.53 -12.15
CA LYS A 16 -3.72 -8.99 -12.98
C LYS A 16 -2.82 -10.15 -13.44
N GLN A 17 -2.46 -10.16 -14.72
CA GLN A 17 -1.45 -11.06 -15.28
C GLN A 17 -0.23 -10.22 -15.65
N ILE A 18 0.95 -10.63 -15.19
CA ILE A 18 2.21 -9.91 -15.40
C ILE A 18 3.32 -10.92 -15.75
N TYR A 19 4.21 -10.53 -16.65
CA TYR A 19 5.43 -11.28 -16.93
C TYR A 19 6.54 -10.81 -15.98
N LEU A 20 7.21 -11.76 -15.33
CA LEU A 20 8.35 -11.50 -14.46
C LEU A 20 9.59 -12.19 -15.02
N PRO A 21 10.76 -11.52 -15.03
CA PRO A 21 12.04 -12.19 -15.24
C PRO A 21 12.24 -13.35 -14.27
N ARG A 22 12.97 -14.38 -14.70
CA ARG A 22 13.21 -15.61 -13.92
C ARG A 22 13.70 -15.34 -12.49
N GLN A 23 14.59 -14.37 -12.33
CA GLN A 23 15.13 -13.97 -11.03
C GLN A 23 14.05 -13.37 -10.11
N GLN A 24 13.15 -12.55 -10.63
CA GLN A 24 12.06 -11.96 -9.85
C GLN A 24 11.03 -13.02 -9.45
N ASN A 25 10.71 -13.95 -10.36
CA ASN A 25 9.85 -15.10 -10.03
C ASN A 25 10.44 -15.95 -8.89
N GLN A 26 11.74 -16.24 -8.93
CA GLN A 26 12.44 -16.96 -7.85
C GLN A 26 12.39 -16.18 -6.53
N LEU A 27 12.58 -14.86 -6.59
CA LEU A 27 12.51 -13.99 -5.43
C LEU A 27 11.12 -14.02 -4.78
N VAL A 28 10.06 -13.86 -5.58
CA VAL A 28 8.67 -13.89 -5.10
C VAL A 28 8.37 -15.23 -4.43
N LYS A 29 8.74 -16.36 -5.05
CA LYS A 29 8.58 -17.70 -4.48
C LYS A 29 9.27 -17.88 -3.14
N ARG A 30 10.53 -17.42 -3.06
CA ARG A 30 11.30 -17.49 -1.81
C ARG A 30 10.64 -16.67 -0.70
N LEU A 31 10.22 -15.45 -1.00
CA LEU A 31 9.56 -14.57 -0.03
C LEU A 31 8.20 -15.12 0.41
N ALA A 32 7.43 -15.68 -0.51
CA ALA A 32 6.14 -16.31 -0.24
C ALA A 32 6.32 -17.46 0.77
N LYS A 33 7.28 -18.35 0.49
CA LYS A 33 7.63 -19.47 1.40
C LYS A 33 8.11 -18.98 2.76
N GLN A 34 9.03 -18.01 2.78
CA GLN A 34 9.60 -17.48 4.02
C GLN A 34 8.54 -16.81 4.91
N ARG A 35 7.55 -16.15 4.31
CA ARG A 35 6.49 -15.43 5.03
C ARG A 35 5.24 -16.28 5.31
N GLY A 36 5.13 -17.47 4.70
CA GLY A 36 3.92 -18.29 4.80
C GLY A 36 2.70 -17.68 4.10
N VAL A 37 2.89 -16.91 3.02
CA VAL A 37 1.81 -16.23 2.28
C VAL A 37 1.87 -16.56 0.79
N SER A 38 0.82 -16.22 0.04
CA SER A 38 0.80 -16.42 -1.41
C SER A 38 1.77 -15.49 -2.15
N GLU A 39 2.21 -15.89 -3.35
CA GLU A 39 3.02 -15.06 -4.25
C GLU A 39 2.33 -13.72 -4.57
N ALA A 40 1.01 -13.75 -4.80
CA ALA A 40 0.22 -12.54 -5.05
C ALA A 40 0.20 -11.59 -3.84
N GLU A 41 0.21 -12.15 -2.62
CA GLU A 41 0.27 -11.35 -1.39
C GLU A 41 1.64 -10.68 -1.21
N VAL A 42 2.73 -11.37 -1.58
CA VAL A 42 4.07 -10.74 -1.62
C VAL A 42 4.07 -9.52 -2.54
N ILE A 43 3.46 -9.65 -3.73
CA ILE A 43 3.37 -8.56 -4.71
C ILE A 43 2.51 -7.42 -4.17
N ARG A 44 1.32 -7.70 -3.60
CA ARG A 44 0.47 -6.68 -2.97
C ARG A 44 1.19 -5.92 -1.87
N GLN A 45 1.88 -6.61 -0.97
CA GLN A 45 2.64 -5.97 0.10
C GLN A 45 3.80 -5.12 -0.42
N ALA A 46 4.47 -5.57 -1.49
CA ALA A 46 5.54 -4.80 -2.12
C ALA A 46 4.98 -3.52 -2.75
N LEU A 47 3.87 -3.61 -3.48
CA LEU A 47 3.19 -2.45 -4.04
C LEU A 47 2.71 -1.48 -2.97
N LYS A 48 2.15 -1.99 -1.87
CA LYS A 48 1.72 -1.16 -0.73
C LYS A 48 2.89 -0.40 -0.12
N ARG A 49 4.01 -1.09 0.18
CA ARG A 49 5.23 -0.46 0.70
C ARG A 49 5.78 0.61 -0.25
N GLU A 50 5.83 0.31 -1.54
CA GLU A 50 6.30 1.26 -2.55
C GLU A 50 5.41 2.50 -2.62
N ALA A 51 4.09 2.32 -2.58
CA ALA A 51 3.13 3.42 -2.57
C ALA A 51 3.23 4.28 -1.31
N GLU A 52 3.48 3.67 -0.15
CA GLU A 52 3.71 4.38 1.12
C GLU A 52 5.03 5.17 1.10
N MET A 53 6.10 4.61 0.54
CA MET A 53 7.39 5.31 0.40
C MET A 53 7.34 6.42 -0.66
N SER A 54 6.57 6.23 -1.73
CA SER A 54 6.41 7.18 -2.82
C SER A 54 5.30 8.21 -2.55
N ALA A 55 4.57 8.08 -1.45
CA ALA A 55 3.56 9.06 -1.08
C ALA A 55 4.26 10.43 -0.95
N PRO A 56 3.79 11.47 -1.65
CA PRO A 56 4.39 12.79 -1.52
C PRO A 56 4.27 13.19 -0.05
N VAL A 57 5.43 13.46 0.57
CA VAL A 57 5.50 14.18 1.84
C VAL A 57 4.55 15.36 1.70
N VAL A 58 3.51 15.36 2.53
CA VAL A 58 2.37 16.28 2.50
C VAL A 58 2.82 17.66 2.01
N ARG A 59 2.26 18.11 0.87
CA ARG A 59 2.56 19.41 0.24
C ARG A 59 2.24 20.63 1.14
N ASP A 60 1.71 20.41 2.34
CA ASP A 60 1.37 21.42 3.34
C ASP A 60 2.30 21.45 4.56
N SER A 61 3.44 20.76 4.54
CA SER A 61 4.40 20.81 5.66
C SER A 61 4.84 22.23 6.03
N LYS A 62 4.87 23.15 5.06
CA LYS A 62 5.20 24.56 5.31
C LYS A 62 4.06 25.28 6.03
N ARG A 63 2.81 25.06 5.60
CA ARG A 63 1.62 25.71 6.18
C ARG A 63 1.34 25.21 7.59
N ALA A 64 1.48 23.90 7.80
CA ALA A 64 1.39 23.28 9.12
C ALA A 64 2.50 23.78 10.08
N LEU A 65 3.72 23.98 9.57
CA LEU A 65 4.81 24.55 10.36
C LEU A 65 4.58 26.03 10.69
N ASP A 66 4.08 26.81 9.73
CA ASP A 66 3.76 28.23 9.92
C ASP A 66 2.67 28.42 10.99
N GLU A 67 1.66 27.54 11.02
CA GLU A 67 0.60 27.53 12.04
C GLU A 67 1.15 27.21 13.45
N ILE A 68 2.06 26.24 13.56
CA ILE A 68 2.70 25.88 14.84
C ILE A 68 3.58 27.03 15.35
N ILE A 69 4.34 27.68 14.46
CA ILE A 69 5.19 28.82 14.83
C ILE A 69 4.34 30.03 15.24
N ALA A 70 3.21 30.27 14.58
CA ALA A 70 2.28 31.32 14.95
C ALA A 70 1.68 31.09 16.35
N PHE A 71 1.27 29.85 16.66
CA PHE A 71 0.78 29.48 17.99
C PHE A 71 1.83 29.64 19.09
N ALA A 72 3.09 29.28 18.84
CA ALA A 72 4.17 29.41 19.83
C ALA A 72 4.60 30.87 20.09
N ARG A 73 4.17 31.82 19.24
CA ARG A 73 4.48 33.26 19.37
C ARG A 73 3.33 34.07 19.99
N SER A 74 2.17 33.47 20.21
CA SER A 74 1.04 34.04 20.97
C SER A 74 1.10 33.61 22.43
#